data_AF-A0A7X6HK98-F1
#
_entry.id   AF-A0A7X6HK98-F1
#
_cell.length_a   1.000
_cell.length_b   1.000
_cell.length_c   1.000
_cell.angle_alpha   90.00
_cell.angle_beta   90.00
_cell.angle_gamma   90.00
#
_symmetry.space_group_name_H-M   'P 1'
#
loop_
_entity.id
_entity.type
_entity.pdbx_description
1 polymer ?
#
loop_
_entity_poly.entity_id
_entity_poly.type
_entity_poly.pdbx_seq_one_letter_code
_entity_poly.pdbx_strand_id
1 'polypeptide(L)'
;MKAAYNMNTIDLAGDRYQHPHYLQSRARINSLIDHYMSVEVLSDRLSDLPEQFYNPHPRAWKPIDWQGINRDQIIGVKPEIFLQILASAAEIEAPIRSYGRESWCYLQHIYPQMARFMGGVFDANGNILEIGVWEKEERQHCPTFRKIYQQLTAEKLEVKPNSVNGCQSTGDAWQDTYKHVISRLSTEWGATSVYLWLMVHSTGALQQAISQPLQDEINHLAKFWGFSRWAFSQSYFNQLKGSTKNLIALLKHHQIERTHGNDVFNASLSLKQLSLVLELTFTFTRVMVRLRRWNRELSRSYLRHLFGTAPMVDAPRHVA
;
A
#
# COMPACT_ATOMS: atom_id res chain seq x y z
N MET A 1 -11.95 -18.64 43.25
CA MET A 1 -11.57 -17.63 42.23
C MET A 1 -12.16 -18.06 40.90
N LYS A 2 -13.25 -17.41 40.45
CA LYS A 2 -13.82 -17.67 39.12
C LYS A 2 -12.93 -17.00 38.09
N ALA A 3 -12.43 -17.77 37.12
CA ALA A 3 -11.78 -17.24 35.94
C ALA A 3 -12.74 -16.25 35.26
N ALA A 4 -12.34 -14.98 35.18
CA ALA A 4 -13.06 -13.98 34.43
C ALA A 4 -13.07 -14.44 32.97
N TYR A 5 -14.26 -14.74 32.45
CA TYR A 5 -14.52 -14.88 31.03
C TYR A 5 -14.02 -13.59 30.37
N ASN A 6 -12.94 -13.67 29.59
CA ASN A 6 -12.52 -12.58 28.72
C ASN A 6 -13.71 -12.25 27.82
N MET A 7 -14.33 -11.08 28.03
CA MET A 7 -15.26 -10.53 27.06
C MET A 7 -14.49 -10.34 25.76
N ASN A 8 -14.92 -11.03 24.70
CA ASN A 8 -14.44 -10.76 23.35
C ASN A 8 -14.78 -9.31 23.00
N THR A 9 -13.84 -8.38 23.21
CA THR A 9 -13.94 -7.03 22.68
C THR A 9 -13.61 -7.11 21.20
N ILE A 10 -14.55 -6.75 20.33
CA ILE A 10 -14.33 -6.69 18.88
C ILE A 10 -13.46 -5.47 18.56
N ASP A 11 -12.37 -5.66 17.80
CA ASP A 11 -11.55 -4.58 17.24
C ASP A 11 -11.77 -4.46 15.71
N LEU A 12 -11.01 -3.60 15.01
CA LEU A 12 -11.20 -3.38 13.57
C LEU A 12 -10.93 -4.64 12.73
N ALA A 13 -10.17 -5.60 13.27
CA ALA A 13 -9.88 -6.87 12.64
C ALA A 13 -10.78 -8.02 13.14
N GLY A 14 -11.86 -7.70 13.87
CA GLY A 14 -12.79 -8.70 14.40
C GLY A 14 -12.44 -9.11 15.82
N ASP A 15 -12.57 -10.41 16.12
CA ASP A 15 -12.32 -10.93 17.47
C ASP A 15 -10.88 -10.64 17.94
N ARG A 16 -10.77 -10.04 19.12
CA ARG A 16 -9.47 -9.72 19.73
C ARG A 16 -8.90 -10.93 20.48
N TYR A 17 -7.71 -11.33 20.07
CA TYR A 17 -6.90 -12.33 20.77
C TYR A 17 -5.57 -11.68 21.18
N GLN A 18 -5.12 -11.90 22.42
CA GLN A 18 -3.78 -11.44 22.83
C GLN A 18 -2.65 -12.21 22.13
N HIS A 19 -2.90 -13.50 21.88
CA HIS A 19 -1.97 -14.40 21.21
C HIS A 19 -2.71 -15.20 20.12
N PRO A 20 -3.12 -14.54 19.01
CA PRO A 20 -3.79 -15.23 17.92
C PRO A 20 -2.91 -16.36 17.38
N HIS A 21 -3.46 -17.56 17.27
CA HIS A 21 -2.84 -18.62 16.48
C HIS A 21 -3.10 -18.39 14.99
N TYR A 22 -2.39 -19.11 14.11
CA TYR A 22 -2.45 -18.89 12.66
C TYR A 22 -3.87 -18.78 12.06
N LEU A 23 -4.80 -19.68 12.43
CA LEU A 23 -6.18 -19.60 11.94
C LEU A 23 -6.94 -18.36 12.43
N GLN A 24 -6.65 -17.86 13.64
CA GLN A 24 -7.22 -16.61 14.16
C GLN A 24 -6.62 -15.40 13.43
N SER A 25 -5.30 -15.38 13.17
CA SER A 25 -4.69 -14.33 12.34
C SER A 25 -5.32 -14.30 10.93
N ARG A 26 -5.56 -15.47 10.32
CA ARG A 26 -6.25 -15.56 9.02
C ARG A 26 -7.68 -15.04 9.06
N ALA A 27 -8.42 -15.32 10.13
CA ALA A 27 -9.76 -14.78 10.33
C ALA A 27 -9.71 -13.24 10.43
N ARG A 28 -8.76 -12.71 11.20
CA ARG A 28 -8.51 -11.25 11.32
C ARG A 28 -8.15 -10.61 9.98
N ILE A 29 -7.27 -11.23 9.19
CA ILE A 29 -6.92 -10.80 7.82
C ILE A 29 -8.16 -10.73 6.94
N ASN A 30 -8.98 -11.79 6.94
CA ASN A 30 -10.20 -11.80 6.14
C ASN A 30 -11.19 -10.72 6.59
N SER A 31 -11.38 -10.52 7.90
CA SER A 31 -12.23 -9.46 8.45
C SER A 31 -11.79 -8.07 7.96
N LEU A 32 -10.49 -7.78 8.01
CA LEU A 32 -9.97 -6.51 7.50
C LEU A 32 -10.15 -6.36 5.99
N ILE A 33 -9.92 -7.42 5.21
CA ILE A 33 -10.12 -7.39 3.75
C ILE A 33 -11.61 -7.24 3.40
N ASP A 34 -12.50 -7.90 4.13
CA ASP A 34 -13.95 -7.76 3.98
C ASP A 34 -14.40 -6.34 4.29
N HIS A 35 -13.84 -5.71 5.33
CA HIS A 35 -14.16 -4.35 5.73
C HIS A 35 -13.57 -3.27 4.81
N TYR A 36 -12.27 -3.30 4.55
CA TYR A 36 -11.56 -2.21 3.86
C TYR A 36 -11.46 -2.39 2.35
N MET A 37 -11.60 -3.61 1.84
CA MET A 37 -11.43 -3.91 0.42
C MET A 37 -12.66 -4.58 -0.18
N SER A 38 -13.86 -4.31 0.34
CA SER A 38 -15.10 -4.78 -0.27
C SER A 38 -15.22 -4.28 -1.72
N VAL A 39 -16.08 -4.92 -2.51
CA VAL A 39 -16.30 -4.50 -3.91
C VAL A 39 -16.81 -3.05 -3.95
N GLU A 40 -17.68 -2.72 -3.01
CA GLU A 40 -18.26 -1.39 -2.81
C GLU A 40 -17.14 -0.39 -2.49
N VAL A 41 -16.31 -0.66 -1.47
CA VAL A 41 -15.21 0.26 -1.11
C VAL A 41 -14.26 0.49 -2.28
N LEU A 42 -13.79 -0.56 -2.95
CA LEU A 42 -12.88 -0.43 -4.09
C LEU A 42 -13.52 0.34 -5.26
N SER A 43 -14.81 0.09 -5.54
CA SER A 43 -15.53 0.76 -6.61
C SER A 43 -15.79 2.22 -6.28
N ASP A 44 -16.11 2.55 -5.03
CA ASP A 44 -16.30 3.92 -4.56
C ASP A 44 -15.00 4.73 -4.68
N ARG A 45 -13.86 4.15 -4.26
CA ARG A 45 -12.54 4.82 -4.43
C ARG A 45 -12.22 5.10 -5.89
N LEU A 46 -12.51 4.14 -6.78
CA LEU A 46 -12.29 4.34 -8.20
C LEU A 46 -13.28 5.35 -8.82
N SER A 47 -14.55 5.36 -8.37
CA SER A 47 -15.60 6.28 -8.85
C SER A 47 -15.32 7.74 -8.49
N ASP A 48 -14.60 7.99 -7.41
CA ASP A 48 -14.21 9.31 -6.95
C ASP A 48 -13.12 9.97 -7.82
N LEU A 49 -12.36 9.18 -8.58
CA LEU A 49 -11.20 9.66 -9.33
C LEU A 49 -11.50 10.78 -10.34
N PRO A 50 -12.58 10.73 -11.16
CA PRO A 50 -12.93 11.82 -12.05
C PRO A 50 -13.23 13.14 -11.33
N GLU A 51 -13.88 13.09 -10.15
CA GLU A 51 -14.11 14.29 -9.34
C GLU A 51 -12.79 14.84 -8.82
N GLN A 52 -11.84 13.99 -8.40
CA GLN A 52 -10.51 14.44 -8.00
C GLN A 52 -9.68 15.05 -9.15
N PHE A 53 -9.94 14.67 -10.40
CA PHE A 53 -9.33 15.33 -11.55
C PHE A 53 -9.86 16.76 -11.73
N TYR A 54 -11.15 16.97 -11.48
CA TYR A 54 -11.81 18.27 -11.63
C TYR A 54 -11.59 19.18 -10.42
N ASN A 55 -11.80 18.65 -9.23
CA ASN A 55 -11.71 19.31 -7.94
C ASN A 55 -10.73 18.54 -7.02
N PRO A 56 -9.41 18.81 -7.10
CA PRO A 56 -8.40 18.08 -6.36
C PRO A 56 -8.59 18.10 -4.84
N HIS A 57 -8.98 16.97 -4.25
CA HIS A 57 -9.20 16.84 -2.81
C HIS A 57 -8.59 15.54 -2.26
N PRO A 58 -7.76 15.59 -1.20
CA PRO A 58 -7.26 14.39 -0.53
C PRO A 58 -8.32 13.81 0.43
N ARG A 59 -8.22 12.52 0.76
CA ARG A 59 -9.03 11.93 1.83
C ARG A 59 -8.73 12.61 3.17
N ALA A 60 -9.78 13.03 3.88
CA ALA A 60 -9.64 13.47 5.26
C ALA A 60 -9.34 12.29 6.19
N TRP A 61 -8.24 12.39 6.93
CA TRP A 61 -7.90 11.42 7.98
C TRP A 61 -8.76 11.65 9.23
N LYS A 62 -9.15 10.55 9.88
CA LYS A 62 -9.74 10.64 11.22
C LYS A 62 -8.64 11.06 12.21
N PRO A 63 -8.96 11.87 13.24
CA PRO A 63 -8.01 12.17 14.31
C PRO A 63 -7.45 10.89 14.93
N ILE A 64 -6.14 10.87 15.16
CA ILE A 64 -5.44 9.73 15.78
C ILE A 64 -5.25 10.05 17.26
N ASP A 65 -5.69 9.15 18.13
CA ASP A 65 -5.38 9.18 19.57
C ASP A 65 -3.93 8.74 19.79
N TRP A 66 -3.00 9.69 19.70
CA TRP A 66 -1.58 9.43 19.87
C TRP A 66 -1.20 8.99 21.29
N GLN A 67 -1.95 9.41 22.31
CA GLN A 67 -1.66 9.10 23.71
C GLN A 67 -2.16 7.70 24.10
N GLY A 68 -3.16 7.19 23.38
CA GLY A 68 -3.66 5.82 23.53
C GLY A 68 -2.77 4.74 22.92
N ILE A 69 -1.73 5.10 22.16
CA ILE A 69 -0.82 4.13 21.52
C ILE A 69 0.14 3.56 22.55
N ASN A 70 0.10 2.24 22.73
CA ASN A 70 0.91 1.54 23.74
C ASN A 70 1.44 0.21 23.22
N ARG A 71 2.55 -0.27 23.79
CA ARG A 71 3.24 -1.50 23.34
C ARG A 71 2.43 -2.78 23.56
N ASP A 72 1.53 -2.80 24.53
CA ASP A 72 0.59 -3.91 24.79
C ASP A 72 -0.49 -4.07 23.70
N GLN A 73 -0.62 -3.07 22.81
CA GLN A 73 -1.50 -3.17 21.65
C GLN A 73 -0.90 -4.02 20.52
N ILE A 74 0.39 -4.37 20.58
CA ILE A 74 1.02 -5.33 19.66
C ILE A 74 0.70 -6.75 20.12
N ILE A 75 0.04 -7.53 19.25
CA ILE A 75 -0.46 -8.87 19.59
C ILE A 75 0.06 -9.93 18.62
N GLY A 76 0.19 -11.18 19.09
CA GLY A 76 0.51 -12.34 18.23
C GLY A 76 1.92 -12.39 17.63
N VAL A 77 2.68 -11.30 17.70
CA VAL A 77 4.08 -11.21 17.21
C VAL A 77 4.97 -10.55 18.24
N LYS A 78 6.27 -10.79 18.11
CA LYS A 78 7.28 -10.07 18.88
C LYS A 78 7.26 -8.58 18.50
N PRO A 79 7.25 -7.64 19.48
CA PRO A 79 7.31 -6.22 19.20
C PRO A 79 8.46 -5.81 18.28
N GLU A 80 9.61 -6.48 18.37
CA GLU A 80 10.79 -6.16 17.56
C GLU A 80 10.55 -6.43 16.06
N ILE A 81 9.82 -7.50 15.74
CA ILE A 81 9.44 -7.82 14.35
C ILE A 81 8.43 -6.79 13.83
N PHE A 82 7.44 -6.45 14.66
CA PHE A 82 6.45 -5.43 14.32
C PHE A 82 7.11 -4.07 14.02
N LEU A 83 7.99 -3.62 14.92
CA LEU A 83 8.72 -2.36 14.79
C LEU A 83 9.68 -2.36 13.59
N GLN A 84 10.28 -3.50 13.25
CA GLN A 84 11.11 -3.64 12.07
C GLN A 84 10.31 -3.47 10.78
N ILE A 85 9.13 -4.10 10.68
CA ILE A 85 8.26 -3.96 9.51
C ILE A 85 7.71 -2.53 9.40
N LEU A 86 7.33 -1.93 10.54
CA LEU A 86 6.90 -0.53 10.61
C LEU A 86 8.01 0.44 10.15
N ALA A 87 9.26 0.18 10.54
CA ALA A 87 10.40 0.98 10.11
C ALA A 87 10.66 0.85 8.61
N SER A 88 10.58 -0.36 8.05
CA SER A 88 10.71 -0.58 6.61
C SER A 88 9.59 0.10 5.82
N ALA A 89 8.35 0.12 6.33
CA ALA A 89 7.27 0.91 5.74
C ALA A 89 7.65 2.39 5.67
N ALA A 90 8.11 2.98 6.77
CA ALA A 90 8.50 4.40 6.80
C ALA A 90 9.61 4.77 5.80
N GLU A 91 10.53 3.85 5.48
CA GLU A 91 11.61 4.04 4.50
C GLU A 91 11.12 4.04 3.06
N ILE A 92 10.19 3.14 2.74
CA ILE A 92 9.52 3.11 1.44
C ILE A 92 8.79 4.44 1.21
N GLU A 93 8.17 5.02 2.25
CA GLU A 93 7.43 6.28 2.13
C GLU A 93 8.29 7.55 2.08
N ALA A 94 9.60 7.46 2.33
CA ALA A 94 10.41 8.65 2.53
C ALA A 94 10.65 9.51 1.27
N PRO A 95 10.94 8.95 0.07
CA PRO A 95 11.22 9.74 -1.12
C PRO A 95 9.95 10.04 -1.94
N ILE A 96 8.82 10.33 -1.28
CA ILE A 96 7.50 10.38 -1.92
C ILE A 96 7.38 11.38 -3.08
N ARG A 97 8.00 12.55 -2.95
CA ARG A 97 8.02 13.57 -4.00
C ARG A 97 8.70 13.08 -5.26
N SER A 98 9.78 12.31 -5.10
CA SER A 98 10.51 11.73 -6.22
C SER A 98 9.66 10.70 -6.97
N TYR A 99 8.89 9.88 -6.24
CA TYR A 99 7.93 8.95 -6.84
C TYR A 99 6.77 9.64 -7.55
N GLY A 100 6.27 10.75 -6.98
CA GLY A 100 5.23 11.57 -7.61
C GLY A 100 5.72 12.16 -8.93
N ARG A 101 6.93 12.72 -8.94
CA ARG A 101 7.57 13.28 -10.15
C ARG A 101 7.85 12.22 -11.21
N GLU A 102 8.37 11.06 -10.81
CA GLU A 102 8.62 9.94 -11.72
C GLU A 102 7.31 9.47 -12.38
N SER A 103 6.25 9.31 -11.58
CA SER A 103 4.93 8.92 -12.09
C SER A 103 4.33 9.96 -13.04
N TRP A 104 4.45 11.25 -12.70
CA TRP A 104 4.04 12.33 -13.59
C TRP A 104 4.75 12.27 -14.95
N CYS A 105 6.07 12.00 -14.95
CA CYS A 105 6.86 11.97 -16.18
C CYS A 105 6.37 10.89 -17.17
N TYR A 106 6.05 9.70 -16.66
CA TYR A 106 5.49 8.64 -17.50
C TYR A 106 4.07 8.96 -17.95
N LEU A 107 3.20 9.33 -17.00
CA LEU A 107 1.77 9.47 -17.25
C LEU A 107 1.40 10.66 -18.12
N GLN A 108 2.18 11.76 -18.13
CA GLN A 108 1.81 13.00 -18.85
C GLN A 108 1.60 12.77 -20.36
N HIS A 109 2.29 11.79 -20.94
CA HIS A 109 2.22 11.48 -22.37
C HIS A 109 0.96 10.69 -22.74
N ILE A 110 0.38 9.96 -21.78
CA ILE A 110 -0.73 9.04 -22.02
C ILE A 110 -2.04 9.59 -21.44
N TYR A 111 -1.98 10.15 -20.24
CA TYR A 111 -3.16 10.64 -19.53
C TYR A 111 -2.79 11.80 -18.58
N PRO A 112 -2.79 13.05 -19.08
CA PRO A 112 -2.37 14.23 -18.31
C PRO A 112 -3.11 14.43 -16.98
N GLN A 113 -4.38 14.05 -16.90
CA GLN A 113 -5.16 14.16 -15.65
C GLN A 113 -4.60 13.26 -14.56
N MET A 114 -4.19 12.04 -14.89
CA MET A 114 -3.55 11.12 -13.94
C MET A 114 -2.14 11.60 -13.58
N ALA A 115 -1.42 12.20 -14.54
CA ALA A 115 -0.13 12.81 -14.25
C ALA A 115 -0.26 13.94 -13.22
N ARG A 116 -1.23 14.85 -13.41
CA ARG A 116 -1.55 15.92 -12.44
C ARG A 116 -1.99 15.36 -11.09
N PHE A 117 -2.83 14.31 -11.07
CA PHE A 117 -3.21 13.64 -9.83
C PHE A 117 -1.98 13.14 -9.05
N MET A 118 -0.99 12.56 -9.73
CA MET A 118 0.22 12.00 -9.14
C MET A 118 1.23 13.05 -8.70
N GLY A 119 1.79 13.80 -9.66
CA GLY A 119 2.90 14.73 -9.41
C GLY A 119 2.51 16.21 -9.41
N GLY A 120 1.26 16.53 -9.76
CA GLY A 120 0.77 17.90 -9.77
C GLY A 120 1.10 18.66 -11.06
N VAL A 121 1.30 19.97 -10.92
CA VAL A 121 1.55 20.89 -12.04
C VAL A 121 2.93 21.52 -11.86
N PHE A 122 3.68 21.59 -12.96
CA PHE A 122 5.02 22.15 -13.00
C PHE A 122 5.06 23.35 -13.95
N ASP A 123 5.91 24.33 -13.65
CA ASP A 123 6.24 25.41 -14.59
C ASP A 123 7.26 24.94 -15.64
N ALA A 124 7.58 25.83 -16.60
CA ALA A 124 8.55 25.55 -17.66
C ALA A 124 9.99 25.29 -17.15
N ASN A 125 10.31 25.72 -15.93
CA ASN A 125 11.61 25.50 -15.29
C ASN A 125 11.62 24.23 -14.43
N GLY A 126 10.48 23.51 -14.34
CA GLY A 126 10.32 22.31 -13.53
C GLY A 126 10.02 22.58 -12.05
N ASN A 127 9.67 23.81 -11.67
CA ASN A 127 9.20 24.11 -10.31
C ASN A 127 7.77 23.65 -10.12
N ILE A 128 7.44 23.20 -8.91
CA ILE A 128 6.08 22.76 -8.57
C ILE A 128 5.18 23.98 -8.36
N LEU A 129 4.14 24.09 -9.18
CA LEU A 129 3.06 25.07 -9.03
C LEU A 129 1.93 24.53 -8.15
N GLU A 130 1.62 23.25 -8.32
CA GLU A 130 0.61 22.53 -7.55
C GLU A 130 1.14 21.15 -7.21
N ILE A 131 0.97 20.71 -5.96
CA ILE A 131 1.30 19.33 -5.57
C ILE A 131 0.11 18.42 -5.92
N GLY A 132 0.39 17.25 -6.49
CA GLY A 132 -0.63 16.24 -6.78
C GLY A 132 -1.42 15.78 -5.54
N VAL A 133 -2.65 15.32 -5.74
CA VAL A 133 -3.50 14.78 -4.66
C VAL A 133 -2.84 13.55 -4.03
N TRP A 134 -2.24 12.68 -4.84
CA TRP A 134 -1.53 11.52 -4.35
C TRP A 134 -0.38 11.92 -3.39
N GLU A 135 0.50 12.87 -3.76
CA GLU A 135 1.54 13.36 -2.85
C GLU A 135 0.96 14.12 -1.62
N LYS A 136 -0.24 14.71 -1.72
CA LYS A 136 -0.95 15.27 -0.53
C LYS A 136 -1.33 14.19 0.47
N GLU A 137 -1.79 13.04 0.00
CA GLU A 137 -2.17 11.91 0.86
C GLU A 137 -0.91 11.24 1.45
N GLU A 138 0.03 10.88 0.59
CA GLU A 138 1.20 10.07 0.94
C GLU A 138 2.20 10.74 1.89
N ARG A 139 2.35 12.08 1.82
CA ARG A 139 3.25 12.82 2.71
C ARG A 139 2.94 12.61 4.21
N GLN A 140 1.74 12.13 4.53
CA GLN A 140 1.29 11.87 5.91
C GLN A 140 1.73 10.49 6.43
N HIS A 141 2.10 9.56 5.55
CA HIS A 141 2.36 8.16 5.91
C HIS A 141 3.67 8.00 6.67
N CYS A 142 4.79 8.45 6.10
CA CYS A 142 6.10 8.39 6.78
C CYS A 142 6.06 9.07 8.16
N PRO A 143 5.57 10.31 8.33
CA PRO A 143 5.42 10.92 9.66
C PRO A 143 4.58 10.10 10.63
N THR A 144 3.51 9.45 10.15
CA THR A 144 2.64 8.59 10.96
C THR A 144 3.39 7.36 11.47
N PHE A 145 4.09 6.63 10.59
CA PHE A 145 4.88 5.47 11.01
C PHE A 145 6.04 5.84 11.93
N ARG A 146 6.73 6.96 11.67
CA ARG A 146 7.76 7.49 12.58
C ARG A 146 7.20 7.82 13.96
N LYS A 147 6.01 8.44 14.01
CA LYS A 147 5.36 8.79 15.28
C LYS A 147 4.86 7.56 16.03
N ILE A 148 4.30 6.56 15.34
CA ILE A 148 3.96 5.26 15.92
C ILE A 148 5.20 4.62 16.53
N TYR A 149 6.31 4.55 15.77
CA TYR A 149 7.57 4.00 16.26
C TYR A 149 8.00 4.71 17.55
N GLN A 150 8.02 6.05 17.54
CA GLN A 150 8.41 6.85 18.69
C GLN A 150 7.50 6.63 19.91
N GLN A 151 6.18 6.47 19.73
CA GLN A 151 5.29 6.15 20.85
C GLN A 151 5.59 4.77 21.46
N LEU A 152 5.94 3.80 20.62
CA LEU A 152 6.17 2.41 21.06
C LEU A 152 7.57 2.17 21.65
N THR A 153 8.55 3.00 21.31
CA THR A 153 9.97 2.83 21.71
C THR A 153 10.53 3.98 22.54
N ALA A 154 9.86 5.13 22.57
CA ALA A 154 10.39 6.43 23.01
C ALA A 154 11.59 6.96 22.18
N GLU A 155 11.96 6.28 21.09
CA GLU A 155 13.09 6.63 20.23
C GLU A 155 12.62 7.23 18.91
N LYS A 156 13.38 8.17 18.35
CA LYS A 156 13.11 8.67 17.01
C LYS A 156 13.57 7.65 15.98
N LEU A 157 12.69 7.31 15.05
CA LEU A 157 13.07 6.51 13.89
C LEU A 157 13.91 7.36 12.93
N GLU A 158 15.16 6.96 12.73
CA GLU A 158 16.01 7.46 11.65
C GLU A 158 15.69 6.71 10.36
N VAL A 159 15.13 7.43 9.39
CA VAL A 159 14.64 6.87 8.14
C VAL A 159 15.72 7.03 7.08
N LYS A 160 16.06 5.94 6.39
CA LYS A 160 16.95 5.94 5.23
C LYS A 160 16.10 5.90 3.96
N PRO A 161 15.98 7.01 3.20
CA PRO A 161 15.15 7.01 2.01
C PRO A 161 15.69 6.07 0.94
N ASN A 162 14.79 5.36 0.26
CA ASN A 162 15.13 4.58 -0.92
C ASN A 162 15.59 5.50 -2.07
N SER A 163 16.44 4.95 -2.94
CA SER A 163 16.81 5.63 -4.19
C SER A 163 15.66 5.57 -5.19
N VAL A 164 15.55 6.62 -6.03
CA VAL A 164 14.58 6.70 -7.12
C VAL A 164 15.36 6.82 -8.42
N ASN A 165 15.06 5.94 -9.38
CA ASN A 165 15.77 5.88 -10.66
C ASN A 165 15.41 7.05 -11.59
N GLY A 166 14.24 7.66 -11.37
CA GLY A 166 13.73 8.72 -12.21
C GLY A 166 13.22 8.19 -13.54
N CYS A 167 12.68 9.09 -14.35
CA CYS A 167 12.07 8.77 -15.63
C CYS A 167 13.12 8.29 -16.64
N GLN A 168 13.06 7.02 -17.01
CA GLN A 168 13.87 6.40 -18.05
C GLN A 168 13.02 6.21 -19.31
N SER A 169 13.42 6.83 -20.42
CA SER A 169 12.75 6.69 -21.72
C SER A 169 13.48 5.69 -22.59
N THR A 170 12.74 4.74 -23.17
CA THR A 170 13.23 3.81 -24.19
C THR A 170 12.86 4.25 -25.60
N GLY A 171 12.19 5.39 -25.75
CA GLY A 171 11.62 5.86 -27.01
C GLY A 171 10.18 5.36 -27.28
N ASP A 172 9.69 4.39 -26.50
CA ASP A 172 8.30 3.92 -26.53
C ASP A 172 7.57 4.36 -25.25
N ALA A 173 6.98 5.56 -25.30
CA ALA A 173 6.26 6.14 -24.17
C ALA A 173 5.10 5.25 -23.66
N TRP A 174 4.48 4.45 -24.53
CA TRP A 174 3.41 3.54 -24.15
C TRP A 174 3.95 2.39 -23.30
N GLN A 175 4.97 1.70 -23.80
CA GLN A 175 5.57 0.57 -23.10
C GLN A 175 6.24 1.01 -21.79
N ASP A 176 6.87 2.17 -21.78
CA ASP A 176 7.47 2.77 -20.59
C ASP A 176 6.42 3.09 -19.53
N THR A 177 5.32 3.74 -19.92
CA THR A 177 4.19 4.02 -19.01
C THR A 177 3.56 2.73 -18.50
N TYR A 178 3.39 1.72 -19.36
CA TYR A 178 2.85 0.43 -18.97
C TYR A 178 3.70 -0.23 -17.87
N LYS A 179 5.02 -0.32 -18.08
CA LYS A 179 5.95 -0.88 -17.08
C LYS A 179 5.89 -0.10 -15.77
N HIS A 180 5.87 1.23 -15.84
CA HIS A 180 5.78 2.10 -14.67
C HIS A 180 4.50 1.85 -13.86
N VAL A 181 3.34 1.80 -14.54
CA VAL A 181 2.05 1.54 -13.91
C VAL A 181 2.01 0.17 -13.23
N ILE A 182 2.58 -0.87 -13.83
CA ILE A 182 2.70 -2.19 -13.19
C ILE A 182 3.60 -2.15 -11.95
N SER A 183 4.67 -1.35 -11.96
CA SER A 183 5.55 -1.15 -10.80
C SER A 183 4.83 -0.43 -9.66
N ARG A 184 4.11 0.68 -9.96
CA ARG A 184 3.28 1.37 -8.96
C ARG A 184 2.22 0.45 -8.37
N LEU A 185 1.47 -0.27 -9.20
CA LEU A 185 0.50 -1.27 -8.73
C LEU A 185 1.12 -2.32 -7.80
N SER A 186 2.33 -2.79 -8.10
CA SER A 186 3.05 -3.71 -7.22
C SER A 186 3.42 -3.07 -5.88
N THR A 187 3.73 -1.76 -5.88
CA THR A 187 4.04 -0.97 -4.69
C THR A 187 2.80 -0.73 -3.82
N GLU A 188 1.71 -0.22 -4.39
CA GLU A 188 0.43 0.00 -3.67
C GLU A 188 -0.11 -1.31 -3.08
N TRP A 189 -0.03 -2.41 -3.85
CA TRP A 189 -0.42 -3.74 -3.39
C TRP A 189 0.48 -4.23 -2.24
N GLY A 190 1.78 -3.93 -2.35
CA GLY A 190 2.79 -4.16 -1.31
C GLY A 190 2.45 -3.49 0.00
N ALA A 191 2.32 -2.18 -0.03
CA ALA A 191 2.00 -1.35 1.12
C ALA A 191 0.64 -1.73 1.73
N THR A 192 -0.41 -1.87 0.92
CA THR A 192 -1.73 -2.38 1.38
C THR A 192 -1.59 -3.69 2.16
N SER A 193 -0.83 -4.65 1.64
CA SER A 193 -0.66 -5.97 2.27
C SER A 193 0.15 -5.89 3.57
N VAL A 194 1.20 -5.06 3.61
CA VAL A 194 2.01 -4.85 4.82
C VAL A 194 1.20 -4.12 5.89
N TYR A 195 0.41 -3.11 5.53
CA TYR A 195 -0.37 -2.33 6.49
C TYR A 195 -1.54 -3.15 7.05
N LEU A 196 -2.16 -4.01 6.22
CA LEU A 196 -3.08 -5.03 6.71
C LEU A 196 -2.42 -5.97 7.72
N TRP A 197 -1.22 -6.46 7.42
CA TRP A 197 -0.48 -7.32 8.35
C TRP A 197 -0.17 -6.61 9.69
N LEU A 198 0.25 -5.35 9.64
CA LEU A 198 0.42 -4.52 10.84
C LEU A 198 -0.90 -4.34 11.61
N MET A 199 -2.04 -4.19 10.93
CA MET A 199 -3.35 -4.11 11.57
C MET A 199 -3.81 -5.42 12.21
N VAL A 200 -3.48 -6.58 11.62
CA VAL A 200 -3.76 -7.90 12.20
C VAL A 200 -3.09 -8.04 13.56
N HIS A 201 -1.86 -7.52 13.67
CA HIS A 201 -1.01 -7.58 14.84
C HIS A 201 -1.04 -6.34 15.73
N SER A 202 -2.03 -5.48 15.55
CA SER A 202 -2.29 -4.35 16.44
C SER A 202 -3.75 -4.31 16.89
N THR A 203 -4.01 -3.57 17.96
CA THR A 203 -5.35 -3.33 18.52
C THR A 203 -5.49 -1.86 18.95
N GLY A 204 -6.70 -1.42 19.30
CA GLY A 204 -6.93 -0.11 19.90
C GLY A 204 -6.44 1.08 19.05
N ALA A 205 -5.84 2.07 19.70
CA ALA A 205 -5.37 3.30 19.06
C ALA A 205 -4.25 3.04 18.04
N LEU A 206 -3.37 2.07 18.29
CA LEU A 206 -2.33 1.67 17.33
C LEU A 206 -2.96 1.17 16.01
N GLN A 207 -3.96 0.30 16.10
CA GLN A 207 -4.66 -0.23 14.91
C GLN A 207 -5.40 0.88 14.15
N GLN A 208 -6.01 1.82 14.87
CA GLN A 208 -6.66 2.99 14.27
C GLN A 208 -5.68 3.91 13.56
N ALA A 209 -4.50 4.15 14.14
CA ALA A 209 -3.45 4.97 13.52
C ALA A 209 -2.98 4.37 12.19
N ILE A 210 -2.77 3.04 12.14
CA ILE A 210 -2.33 2.30 10.94
C ILE A 210 -3.44 2.22 9.89
N SER A 211 -4.71 2.22 10.30
CA SER A 211 -5.84 2.22 9.37
C SER A 211 -5.90 3.45 8.46
N GLN A 212 -5.29 4.57 8.86
CA GLN A 212 -5.29 5.79 8.05
C GLN A 212 -4.42 5.65 6.79
N PRO A 213 -3.10 5.37 6.87
CA PRO A 213 -2.30 5.13 5.66
C PRO A 213 -2.85 3.93 4.86
N LEU A 214 -3.32 2.84 5.50
CA LEU A 214 -3.95 1.72 4.79
C LEU A 214 -5.11 2.16 3.85
N GLN A 215 -5.97 3.06 4.31
CA GLN A 215 -7.10 3.51 3.49
C GLN A 215 -6.64 4.34 2.29
N ASP A 216 -5.54 5.07 2.41
CA ASP A 216 -4.94 5.80 1.29
C ASP A 216 -4.35 4.82 0.28
N GLU A 217 -3.60 3.81 0.74
CA GLU A 217 -3.05 2.75 -0.13
C GLU A 217 -4.14 2.01 -0.91
N ILE A 218 -5.26 1.67 -0.24
CA ILE A 218 -6.39 1.01 -0.91
C ILE A 218 -7.01 1.94 -1.95
N ASN A 219 -7.10 3.23 -1.64
CA ASN A 219 -7.59 4.26 -2.56
C ASN A 219 -6.68 4.38 -3.79
N HIS A 220 -5.36 4.46 -3.60
CA HIS A 220 -4.38 4.52 -4.68
C HIS A 220 -4.38 3.25 -5.52
N LEU A 221 -4.37 2.09 -4.86
CA LEU A 221 -4.45 0.78 -5.50
C LEU A 221 -5.69 0.65 -6.39
N ALA A 222 -6.87 1.05 -5.90
CA ALA A 222 -8.10 1.01 -6.68
C ALA A 222 -8.00 1.91 -7.93
N LYS A 223 -7.50 3.14 -7.77
CA LYS A 223 -7.34 4.13 -8.84
C LYS A 223 -6.36 3.65 -9.92
N PHE A 224 -5.18 3.19 -9.52
CA PHE A 224 -4.19 2.62 -10.42
C PHE A 224 -4.67 1.34 -11.10
N TRP A 225 -5.43 0.51 -10.39
CA TRP A 225 -5.95 -0.73 -10.96
C TRP A 225 -6.99 -0.45 -12.03
N GLY A 226 -7.94 0.45 -11.76
CA GLY A 226 -8.94 0.90 -12.72
C GLY A 226 -8.30 1.53 -13.96
N PHE A 227 -7.34 2.44 -13.75
CA PHE A 227 -6.57 3.06 -14.83
C PHE A 227 -5.82 2.02 -15.66
N SER A 228 -5.12 1.10 -15.02
CA SER A 228 -4.37 0.05 -15.71
C SER A 228 -5.29 -0.87 -16.52
N ARG A 229 -6.44 -1.24 -15.94
CA ARG A 229 -7.42 -2.09 -16.63
C ARG A 229 -8.02 -1.40 -17.85
N TRP A 230 -8.26 -0.09 -17.75
CA TRP A 230 -8.75 0.75 -18.84
C TRP A 230 -7.70 0.93 -19.95
N ALA A 231 -6.47 1.30 -19.60
CA ALA A 231 -5.41 1.61 -20.56
C ALA A 231 -4.76 0.37 -21.18
N PHE A 232 -4.54 -0.71 -20.42
CA PHE A 232 -3.60 -1.79 -20.78
C PHE A 232 -4.20 -3.20 -20.69
N SER A 233 -5.46 -3.39 -21.10
CA SER A 233 -6.30 -4.57 -20.87
C SER A 233 -5.75 -5.99 -21.14
N GLN A 234 -4.51 -6.16 -21.65
CA GLN A 234 -3.98 -7.38 -22.27
C GLN A 234 -2.89 -8.17 -21.54
N SER A 235 -2.22 -7.73 -20.45
CA SER A 235 -1.02 -8.45 -19.93
C SER A 235 -0.83 -8.46 -18.40
N TYR A 236 -1.92 -8.24 -17.66
CA TYR A 236 -1.89 -7.91 -16.24
C TYR A 236 -1.40 -9.01 -15.28
N PHE A 237 -2.03 -10.19 -15.28
CA PHE A 237 -1.81 -11.20 -14.22
C PHE A 237 -0.49 -11.95 -14.31
N ASN A 238 0.10 -12.01 -15.51
CA ASN A 238 1.34 -12.74 -15.73
C ASN A 238 2.54 -11.99 -15.13
N GLN A 239 2.48 -10.65 -15.06
CA GLN A 239 3.60 -9.83 -14.57
C GLN A 239 3.59 -9.66 -13.04
N LEU A 240 2.42 -9.48 -12.43
CA LEU A 240 2.31 -9.36 -10.96
C LEU A 240 2.65 -10.64 -10.17
N LYS A 241 2.61 -11.80 -10.83
CA LYS A 241 3.00 -13.09 -10.20
C LYS A 241 4.49 -13.12 -9.80
N GLY A 242 5.34 -12.31 -10.45
CA GLY A 242 6.76 -12.15 -10.09
C GLY A 242 6.99 -11.23 -8.89
N SER A 243 6.13 -10.24 -8.67
CA SER A 243 6.32 -9.15 -7.70
C SER A 243 6.28 -9.60 -6.23
N THR A 244 5.47 -10.62 -5.88
CA THR A 244 5.37 -11.13 -4.50
C THR A 244 6.70 -11.63 -3.96
N LYS A 245 7.50 -12.29 -4.81
CA LYS A 245 8.81 -12.83 -4.42
C LYS A 245 9.80 -11.70 -4.15
N ASN A 246 9.80 -10.67 -4.98
CA ASN A 246 10.69 -9.52 -4.84
C ASN A 246 10.38 -8.72 -3.59
N LEU A 247 9.10 -8.55 -3.24
CA LEU A 247 8.71 -7.82 -2.04
C LEU A 247 9.04 -8.59 -0.75
N ILE A 248 8.83 -9.92 -0.74
CA ILE A 248 9.28 -10.77 0.38
C ILE A 248 10.81 -10.74 0.49
N ALA A 249 11.53 -10.73 -0.64
CA ALA A 249 12.98 -10.61 -0.66
C ALA A 249 13.46 -9.25 -0.14
N LEU A 250 12.77 -8.15 -0.48
CA LEU A 250 13.06 -6.80 0.00
C LEU A 250 12.84 -6.69 1.51
N LEU A 251 11.72 -7.21 2.02
CA LEU A 251 11.46 -7.29 3.47
C LEU A 251 12.53 -8.10 4.20
N LYS A 252 12.99 -9.22 3.61
CA LYS A 252 14.10 -10.00 4.15
C LYS A 252 15.43 -9.23 4.11
N HIS A 253 15.68 -8.47 3.05
CA HIS A 253 16.92 -7.70 2.89
C HIS A 253 17.01 -6.58 3.94
N HIS A 254 15.95 -5.77 4.10
CA HIS A 254 15.88 -4.77 5.17
C HIS A 254 15.90 -5.40 6.57
N GLN A 255 15.39 -6.63 6.71
CA GLN A 255 15.50 -7.36 7.96
C GLN A 255 16.96 -7.66 8.31
N ILE A 256 17.73 -8.18 7.34
CA ILE A 256 19.14 -8.54 7.51
C ILE A 256 20.00 -7.30 7.78
N GLU A 257 19.82 -6.22 7.03
CA GLU A 257 20.61 -4.99 7.18
C GLU A 257 20.43 -4.31 8.56
N ARG A 258 19.24 -4.40 9.16
CA ARG A 258 18.98 -3.89 10.52
C ARG A 258 19.44 -4.82 11.64
N THR A 259 19.61 -6.12 11.38
CA THR A 259 20.08 -7.10 12.38
C THR A 259 21.60 -7.20 12.50
N HIS A 260 22.39 -6.36 11.81
CA HIS A 260 23.85 -6.26 12.03
C HIS A 260 24.24 -5.55 13.35
N GLY A 261 23.42 -5.69 14.39
CA GLY A 261 23.82 -5.57 15.79
C GLY A 261 23.99 -6.97 16.38
N ASN A 262 25.25 -7.40 16.49
CA ASN A 262 25.80 -8.69 16.95
C ASN A 262 24.89 -9.71 17.68
N ASP A 263 25.00 -10.97 17.21
CA ASP A 263 25.00 -12.23 17.97
C ASP A 263 23.94 -12.46 19.06
N VAL A 264 22.70 -12.77 18.68
CA VAL A 264 21.87 -13.78 19.39
C VAL A 264 20.86 -14.33 18.38
N PHE A 265 20.55 -15.62 18.45
CA PHE A 265 19.41 -16.30 17.79
C PHE A 265 19.66 -17.07 16.47
N ASN A 266 20.37 -18.18 16.57
CA ASN A 266 20.31 -19.25 15.58
C ASN A 266 19.38 -20.39 16.06
N ALA A 267 18.65 -21.01 15.14
CA ALA A 267 17.66 -22.12 15.28
C ALA A 267 16.18 -21.77 15.58
N SER A 268 15.82 -21.08 16.68
CA SER A 268 14.38 -20.80 16.96
C SER A 268 13.74 -19.76 16.03
N LEU A 269 14.57 -19.00 15.28
CA LEU A 269 14.10 -18.07 14.27
C LEU A 269 13.59 -18.75 13.01
N SER A 270 14.04 -19.96 12.62
CA SER A 270 13.67 -20.52 11.31
C SER A 270 12.17 -20.83 11.21
N LEU A 271 11.59 -21.44 12.25
CA LEU A 271 10.15 -21.76 12.31
C LEU A 271 9.28 -20.52 12.53
N LYS A 272 9.73 -19.54 13.33
CA LYS A 272 9.00 -18.28 13.55
C LYS A 272 9.07 -17.38 12.32
N GLN A 273 10.22 -17.29 11.65
CA GLN A 273 10.35 -16.64 10.34
C GLN A 273 9.49 -17.35 9.29
N LEU A 274 9.39 -18.69 9.33
CA LEU A 274 8.49 -19.43 8.45
C LEU A 274 7.03 -19.04 8.71
N SER A 275 6.59 -18.95 9.97
CA SER A 275 5.21 -18.51 10.29
C SER A 275 4.90 -17.10 9.81
N LEU A 276 5.84 -16.15 9.99
CA LEU A 276 5.74 -14.79 9.47
C LEU A 276 5.64 -14.76 7.94
N VAL A 277 6.53 -15.50 7.26
CA VAL A 277 6.54 -15.59 5.79
C VAL A 277 5.24 -16.20 5.27
N LEU A 278 4.71 -17.23 5.93
CA LEU A 278 3.44 -17.85 5.55
C LEU A 278 2.26 -16.88 5.72
N GLU A 279 2.24 -16.12 6.81
CA GLU A 279 1.16 -15.18 7.08
C GLU A 279 1.19 -13.95 6.16
N LEU A 280 2.38 -13.38 5.92
CA LEU A 280 2.56 -12.35 4.90
C LEU A 280 2.13 -12.90 3.54
N THR A 281 2.68 -14.04 3.10
CA THR A 281 2.30 -14.66 1.81
C THR A 281 0.79 -14.86 1.69
N PHE A 282 0.14 -15.29 2.78
CA PHE A 282 -1.31 -15.41 2.83
C PHE A 282 -1.99 -14.04 2.65
N THR A 283 -1.57 -13.02 3.39
CA THR A 283 -2.09 -11.63 3.28
C THR A 283 -1.99 -11.12 1.84
N PHE A 284 -0.79 -11.18 1.25
CA PHE A 284 -0.53 -10.83 -0.15
C PHE A 284 -1.47 -11.54 -1.13
N THR A 285 -1.58 -12.86 -0.97
CA THR A 285 -2.42 -13.69 -1.84
C THR A 285 -3.90 -13.35 -1.67
N ARG A 286 -4.36 -13.09 -0.44
CA ARG A 286 -5.77 -12.74 -0.17
C ARG A 286 -6.15 -11.38 -0.73
N VAL A 287 -5.28 -10.39 -0.61
CA VAL A 287 -5.47 -9.07 -1.26
C VAL A 287 -5.58 -9.25 -2.78
N MET A 288 -4.67 -10.01 -3.39
CA MET A 288 -4.72 -10.28 -4.83
C MET A 288 -5.98 -11.06 -5.26
N VAL A 289 -6.45 -12.02 -4.45
CA VAL A 289 -7.72 -12.72 -4.69
C VAL A 289 -8.90 -11.74 -4.65
N ARG A 290 -8.93 -10.81 -3.69
CA ARG A 290 -9.96 -9.78 -3.61
C ARG A 290 -9.95 -8.89 -4.85
N LEU A 291 -8.79 -8.39 -5.25
CA LEU A 291 -8.67 -7.53 -6.42
C LEU A 291 -9.02 -8.26 -7.72
N ARG A 292 -8.69 -9.56 -7.84
CA ARG A 292 -9.12 -10.41 -8.95
C ARG A 292 -10.63 -10.53 -9.06
N ARG A 293 -11.31 -10.68 -7.92
CA ARG A 293 -12.78 -10.73 -7.88
C ARG A 293 -13.35 -9.38 -8.32
N TRP A 294 -12.90 -8.29 -7.71
CA TRP A 294 -13.34 -6.94 -8.07
C TRP A 294 -13.06 -6.59 -9.54
N ASN A 295 -11.92 -6.99 -10.10
CA ASN A 295 -11.58 -6.78 -11.49
C ASN A 295 -12.60 -7.38 -12.49
N ARG A 296 -13.34 -8.42 -12.10
CA ARG A 296 -14.40 -8.99 -12.94
C ARG A 296 -15.64 -8.11 -13.03
N GLU A 297 -15.84 -7.25 -12.02
CA GLU A 297 -16.95 -6.28 -11.97
C GLU A 297 -16.63 -4.99 -12.76
N LEU A 298 -15.35 -4.76 -13.11
CA LEU A 298 -14.91 -3.60 -13.88
C LEU A 298 -15.24 -3.78 -15.38
N SER A 299 -16.48 -3.46 -15.74
CA SER A 299 -16.95 -3.46 -17.13
C SER A 299 -16.23 -2.40 -17.98
N ARG A 300 -16.14 -2.65 -19.29
CA ARG A 300 -15.57 -1.69 -20.24
C ARG A 300 -16.36 -0.38 -20.30
N SER A 301 -17.69 -0.45 -20.22
CA SER A 301 -18.55 0.73 -20.24
C SER A 301 -18.32 1.61 -19.01
N TYR A 302 -18.21 0.99 -17.83
CA TYR A 302 -17.91 1.70 -16.59
C TYR A 302 -16.54 2.39 -16.65
N LEU A 303 -15.49 1.67 -17.05
CA LEU A 303 -14.15 2.27 -17.19
C LEU A 303 -14.11 3.36 -18.26
N ARG A 304 -14.85 3.20 -19.36
CA ARG A 304 -14.99 4.25 -20.39
C ARG A 304 -15.73 5.48 -19.86
N HIS A 305 -16.71 5.30 -18.98
CA HIS A 305 -17.39 6.41 -18.33
C HIS A 305 -16.44 7.20 -17.42
N LEU A 306 -15.57 6.52 -16.67
CA LEU A 306 -14.61 7.17 -15.77
C LEU A 306 -13.46 7.86 -16.50
N PHE A 307 -12.88 7.20 -17.50
CA PHE A 307 -11.62 7.65 -18.10
C PHE A 307 -11.76 8.16 -19.54
N GLY A 308 -12.91 7.97 -20.17
CA GLY A 308 -13.13 8.25 -21.59
C GLY A 308 -12.69 7.09 -22.50
N THR A 309 -12.45 7.40 -23.78
CA THR A 309 -12.00 6.41 -24.77
C THR A 309 -10.56 5.99 -24.48
N ALA A 310 -10.33 4.69 -24.36
CA ALA A 310 -8.99 4.16 -24.07
C ALA A 310 -8.03 4.38 -25.25
N PRO A 311 -6.74 4.68 -25.01
CA PRO A 311 -5.77 4.98 -26.07
C PRO A 311 -5.57 3.84 -27.08
N MET A 312 -5.88 2.59 -26.70
CA MET A 312 -5.69 1.40 -27.52
C MET A 312 -6.87 0.99 -28.40
N VAL A 313 -8.02 1.69 -28.35
CA VAL A 313 -9.20 1.27 -29.12
C VAL A 313 -9.18 1.78 -30.58
N ASP A 314 -8.49 2.89 -30.89
CA ASP A 314 -8.58 3.52 -32.22
C ASP A 314 -7.25 3.90 -32.90
N ALA A 315 -6.08 3.57 -32.34
CA ALA A 315 -4.79 3.83 -33.03
C ALA A 315 -4.26 2.54 -33.71
N PRO A 316 -4.25 2.46 -35.06
CA PRO A 316 -3.51 1.42 -35.76
C PRO A 316 -2.05 1.54 -35.34
N ARG A 317 -1.49 0.47 -34.78
CA ARG A 317 -0.05 0.40 -34.57
C ARG A 317 0.59 0.33 -35.95
N HIS A 318 1.18 1.44 -36.41
CA HIS A 318 2.25 1.34 -37.38
C HIS A 318 3.40 0.62 -36.70
N VAL A 319 3.49 -0.68 -36.95
CA VAL A 319 4.70 -1.44 -36.72
C VAL A 319 5.73 -0.86 -37.68
N ALA A 320 6.69 -0.10 -37.13
CA ALA A 320 7.90 0.25 -37.85
C ALA A 320 8.83 -0.96 -37.90
#